data_AF-A0A9R1MVE2-F1
#
_entry.id   AF-A0A9R1MVE2-F1
#
_cell.length_a   1.000
_cell.length_b   1.000
_cell.length_c   1.000
_cell.angle_alpha   90.00
_cell.angle_beta   90.00
_cell.angle_gamma   90.00
#
_symmetry.space_group_name_H-M   'P 1'
#
loop_
_entity.id
_entity.type
_entity.pdbx_description
1 polymer ?
#
loop_
_entity_poly.entity_id
_entity_poly.type
_entity_poly.pdbx_seq_one_letter_code
_entity_poly.pdbx_strand_id
1 'polypeptide(L)'
;MRSHPLIDLFISTIDSEHGICYTHPEKLPGITLSGLSKHFFQRNSRAFKRGTWTRRKIQSECGMHTMWHKTGNTLPVVVNGRQMGSKKVLVLHTNKNFDQQRTN
;
A
#
# COMPACT_ATOMS: atom_id res chain seq x y z
N MET A 1 -7.73 19.70 -10.36
CA MET A 1 -7.37 18.77 -11.44
C MET A 1 -8.38 17.63 -11.44
N ARG A 2 -9.00 17.34 -12.58
CA ARG A 2 -9.93 16.22 -12.75
C ARG A 2 -9.14 15.01 -13.25
N SER A 3 -9.35 13.84 -12.66
CA SER A 3 -8.78 12.59 -13.17
C SER A 3 -9.26 12.32 -14.60
N HIS A 4 -8.43 11.67 -15.41
CA HIS A 4 -8.84 11.26 -16.75
C HIS A 4 -10.04 10.30 -16.65
N PRO A 5 -11.11 10.46 -17.45
CA PRO A 5 -12.36 9.71 -17.27
C PRO A 5 -12.20 8.18 -17.38
N LEU A 6 -11.16 7.72 -18.08
CA LEU A 6 -10.88 6.29 -18.26
C LEU A 6 -9.86 5.73 -17.27
N ILE A 7 -9.29 6.53 -16.38
CA ILE A 7 -8.14 6.09 -15.57
C ILE A 7 -8.48 4.91 -14.64
N ASP A 8 -9.71 4.91 -14.11
CA ASP A 8 -10.19 3.86 -13.21
C ASP A 8 -10.43 2.51 -13.93
N LEU A 9 -10.46 2.51 -15.28
CA LEU A 9 -10.49 1.27 -16.08
C LEU A 9 -9.12 0.57 -16.12
N PHE A 10 -8.03 1.31 -15.90
CA PHE A 10 -6.66 0.77 -15.97
C PHE A 10 -6.06 0.53 -14.58
N ILE A 11 -6.25 1.48 -13.67
CA ILE A 11 -5.73 1.42 -12.30
C ILE A 11 -6.88 1.75 -11.37
N SER A 12 -7.39 0.72 -10.68
CA SER A 12 -8.52 0.89 -9.77
C SER A 12 -8.15 1.72 -8.55
N THR A 13 -9.10 2.50 -8.06
CA THR A 13 -8.95 3.28 -6.84
C THR A 13 -9.44 2.50 -5.62
N ILE A 14 -8.61 2.37 -4.58
CA ILE A 14 -9.02 1.86 -3.27
C ILE A 14 -9.68 3.00 -2.49
N ASP A 15 -10.99 2.90 -2.28
CA ASP A 15 -11.82 3.89 -1.57
C ASP A 15 -12.13 3.49 -0.11
N SER A 16 -11.27 2.68 0.50
CA SER A 16 -11.37 2.36 1.93
C SER A 16 -10.78 3.48 2.79
N GLU A 17 -11.35 3.69 3.99
CA GLU A 17 -10.84 4.63 4.96
C GLU A 17 -9.36 4.40 5.32
N HIS A 18 -8.97 3.13 5.43
CA HIS A 18 -7.60 2.72 5.77
C HIS A 18 -6.69 2.56 4.53
N GLY A 19 -7.18 2.90 3.32
CA GLY A 19 -6.45 2.76 2.07
C GLY A 19 -5.91 1.34 1.91
N ILE A 20 -4.69 1.16 1.38
CA ILE A 20 -4.07 -0.18 1.19
C ILE A 20 -3.89 -1.02 2.48
N CYS A 21 -4.21 -0.50 3.66
CA CYS A 21 -4.09 -1.21 4.93
C CYS A 21 -5.42 -1.82 5.42
N TYR A 22 -6.53 -1.69 4.67
CA TYR A 22 -7.84 -2.19 5.10
C TYR A 22 -7.97 -3.72 5.11
N THR A 23 -7.09 -4.43 4.42
CA THR A 23 -7.09 -5.89 4.34
C THR A 23 -5.70 -6.41 3.97
N HIS A 24 -5.48 -7.73 4.09
CA HIS A 24 -4.24 -8.37 3.68
C HIS A 24 -4.05 -8.22 2.16
N PRO A 25 -2.82 -7.96 1.66
CA PRO A 25 -2.60 -7.69 0.23
C PRO A 25 -3.10 -8.79 -0.72
N GLU A 26 -3.08 -10.05 -0.29
CA GLU A 26 -3.63 -11.18 -1.06
C GLU A 26 -5.15 -11.08 -1.29
N LYS A 27 -5.86 -10.34 -0.44
CA LYS A 27 -7.32 -10.13 -0.50
C LYS A 27 -7.69 -8.81 -1.20
N LEU A 28 -6.71 -8.07 -1.72
CA LEU A 28 -6.99 -6.88 -2.51
C LEU A 28 -7.62 -7.27 -3.87
N PRO A 29 -8.51 -6.43 -4.41
CA PRO A 29 -9.24 -6.74 -5.63
C PRO A 29 -8.28 -6.98 -6.81
N GLY A 30 -8.50 -8.10 -7.50
CA GLY A 30 -7.72 -8.46 -8.69
C GLY A 30 -6.31 -8.99 -8.44
N ILE A 31 -5.89 -9.16 -7.18
CA ILE A 31 -4.62 -9.85 -6.87
C ILE A 31 -4.77 -11.34 -7.17
N THR A 32 -3.76 -11.91 -7.83
CA THR A 32 -3.66 -13.33 -8.16
C THR A 32 -2.27 -13.84 -7.76
N LEU A 33 -2.15 -15.12 -7.41
CA LEU A 33 -0.86 -15.77 -7.10
C LEU A 33 0.01 -16.04 -8.35
N SER A 34 -0.38 -15.50 -9.51
CA SER A 34 0.28 -15.73 -10.79
C SER A 34 1.54 -14.87 -11.01
N GLY A 35 2.06 -14.20 -9.96
CA GLY A 35 3.28 -13.38 -10.03
C GLY A 35 3.13 -12.04 -10.76
N LEU A 36 1.90 -11.61 -11.07
CA LEU A 36 1.67 -10.33 -11.76
C LEU A 36 1.66 -9.16 -10.77
N SER A 37 2.26 -8.04 -11.17
CA SER A 37 2.16 -6.78 -10.43
C SER A 37 0.77 -6.15 -10.60
N LYS A 38 0.19 -5.65 -9.52
CA LYS A 38 -1.04 -4.84 -9.53
C LYS A 38 -0.78 -3.44 -9.03
N HIS A 39 -1.51 -2.50 -9.62
CA HIS A 39 -1.41 -1.07 -9.32
C HIS A 39 -2.76 -0.57 -8.83
N PHE A 40 -2.73 0.29 -7.83
CA PHE A 40 -3.92 0.92 -7.27
C PHE A 40 -3.67 2.40 -7.03
N PHE A 41 -4.70 3.21 -7.23
CA PHE A 41 -4.73 4.56 -6.67
C PHE A 41 -5.28 4.53 -5.25
N GLN A 42 -4.75 5.39 -4.40
CA GLN A 42 -5.31 5.66 -3.08
C GLN A 42 -5.60 7.14 -3.00
N ARG A 43 -6.84 7.53 -2.66
CA ARG A 43 -7.18 8.94 -2.47
C ARG A 43 -6.38 9.48 -1.28
N ASN A 44 -5.46 10.40 -1.57
CA ASN A 44 -4.43 10.88 -0.65
C ASN A 44 -4.94 11.64 0.60
N SER A 45 -6.25 11.90 0.75
CA SER A 45 -6.78 12.61 1.93
C SER A 45 -6.67 11.82 3.24
N ARG A 46 -6.34 10.52 3.16
CA ARG A 46 -6.28 9.61 4.33
C ARG A 46 -5.05 8.71 4.36
N ALA A 47 -4.19 8.81 3.34
CA ALA A 47 -2.88 8.19 3.38
C ALA A 47 -2.06 8.86 4.49
N PHE A 48 -2.04 8.27 5.68
CA PHE A 48 -1.23 8.69 6.83
C PHE A 48 -1.71 9.94 7.60
N LYS A 49 -2.98 9.99 8.03
CA LYS A 49 -3.38 10.99 9.06
C LYS A 49 -2.47 10.84 10.31
N ARG A 50 -2.07 11.98 10.90
CA ARG A 50 -1.44 12.02 12.24
C ARG A 50 -2.55 11.78 13.26
N GLY A 51 -2.30 10.94 14.27
CA GLY A 51 -3.20 10.90 15.42
C GLY A 51 -3.27 9.60 16.19
N THR A 52 -3.47 8.45 15.55
CA THR A 52 -3.80 7.24 16.32
C THR A 52 -3.13 5.97 15.80
N TRP A 53 -2.66 5.23 16.80
CA TRP A 53 -1.98 3.94 16.89
C TRP A 53 -1.88 3.06 15.61
N THR A 54 -0.63 2.67 15.31
CA THR A 54 -0.21 1.66 14.31
C THR A 54 -0.42 1.98 12.83
N ARG A 55 0.20 3.07 12.37
CA ARG A 55 0.43 3.31 10.93
C ARG A 55 1.00 2.05 10.27
N ARG A 56 0.43 1.66 9.13
CA ARG A 56 0.84 0.52 8.30
C ARG A 56 0.47 -0.87 8.84
N LYS A 57 -0.21 -0.98 9.99
CA LYS A 57 -0.84 -2.25 10.38
C LYS A 57 -1.98 -2.55 9.44
N ILE A 58 -2.04 -3.78 8.95
CA ILE A 58 -3.15 -4.31 8.19
C ILE A 58 -4.31 -4.56 9.16
N GLN A 59 -5.50 -4.07 8.82
CA GLN A 59 -6.72 -4.46 9.50
C GLN A 59 -6.96 -5.95 9.24
N SER A 60 -6.97 -6.74 10.31
CA SER A 60 -7.12 -8.19 10.26
C SER A 60 -8.01 -8.64 11.41
N GLU A 61 -8.93 -9.55 11.10
CA GLU A 61 -9.85 -10.14 12.07
C GLU A 61 -9.18 -11.25 12.90
N CYS A 62 -8.09 -11.86 12.39
CA CYS A 62 -7.48 -13.05 12.98
C CYS A 62 -6.37 -12.78 14.02
N GLY A 63 -6.26 -11.56 14.57
CA GLY A 63 -5.24 -11.23 15.59
C GLY A 63 -3.78 -11.25 15.12
N MET A 64 -3.48 -11.68 13.89
CA MET A 64 -2.13 -11.62 13.32
C MET A 64 -1.66 -10.18 13.13
N HIS A 65 -0.50 -9.87 13.70
CA HIS A 65 0.14 -8.56 13.53
C HIS A 65 0.86 -8.53 12.18
N THR A 66 0.12 -8.15 11.14
CA THR A 66 0.65 -7.94 9.79
C THR A 66 0.79 -6.44 9.55
N MET A 67 1.94 -5.98 9.04
CA MET A 67 2.16 -4.56 8.78
C MET A 67 3.16 -4.29 7.65
N TRP A 68 2.99 -3.15 6.96
CA TRP A 68 3.95 -2.68 5.97
C TRP A 68 5.16 -2.00 6.63
N HIS A 69 6.37 -2.45 6.29
CA HIS A 69 7.64 -1.86 6.70
C HIS A 69 8.30 -1.17 5.52
N LYS A 70 8.74 0.08 5.72
CA LYS A 70 9.57 0.75 4.70
C LYS A 70 10.90 0.03 4.62
N THR A 71 11.32 -0.29 3.39
CA THR A 71 12.65 -0.80 3.10
C THR A 71 13.39 0.15 2.16
N GLY A 72 14.72 0.19 2.28
CA GLY A 72 15.58 1.03 1.46
C GLY A 72 15.34 2.54 1.58
N ASN A 73 15.97 3.26 0.67
CA ASN A 73 15.88 4.71 0.57
C ASN A 73 14.67 5.13 -0.29
N THR A 74 14.06 6.26 0.07
CA THR A 74 13.04 6.88 -0.77
C THR A 74 13.73 7.45 -2.00
N LEU A 75 13.30 7.08 -3.20
CA LEU A 75 13.91 7.56 -4.45
C LEU A 75 13.08 8.70 -5.06
N PRO A 76 13.70 9.74 -5.63
CA PRO A 76 12.96 10.76 -6.38
C PRO A 76 12.46 10.20 -7.72
N VAL A 77 11.27 10.65 -8.14
CA VAL A 77 10.77 10.43 -9.50
C VAL A 77 10.97 11.73 -10.27
N VAL A 78 11.89 11.71 -11.25
CA VAL A 78 12.30 12.89 -12.02
C VAL A 78 11.85 12.71 -13.47
N VAL A 79 11.23 13.75 -14.03
CA VAL A 79 10.83 13.83 -15.43
C VAL A 79 11.36 15.14 -15.99
N ASN A 80 12.10 15.09 -17.11
CA ASN A 80 12.73 16.26 -17.74
C ASN A 80 13.58 17.11 -16.76
N GLY A 81 14.38 16.47 -15.91
CA GLY A 81 15.22 17.15 -14.93
C GLY A 81 14.48 17.73 -13.71
N ARG A 82 13.14 17.68 -13.68
CA ARG A 82 12.33 18.17 -12.57
C ARG A 82 11.76 17.03 -11.73
N GLN A 83 11.85 17.13 -10.41
CA GLN A 83 11.22 16.16 -9.51
C GLN A 83 9.70 16.30 -9.55
N MET A 84 9.01 15.21 -9.91
CA MET A 84 7.55 15.11 -10.00
C MET A 84 6.94 14.28 -8.87
N GLY A 85 7.76 13.53 -8.14
CA GLY A 85 7.29 12.71 -7.02
C GLY A 85 8.39 11.97 -6.28
N SER A 86 7.98 10.98 -5.50
CA SER A 86 8.88 10.09 -4.77
C SER A 86 8.34 8.66 -4.74
N LYS A 87 9.24 7.69 -4.87
CA LYS A 87 8.97 6.26 -4.76
C LYS A 87 9.43 5.76 -3.40
N LYS A 88 8.51 5.16 -2.65
CA LYS A 88 8.78 4.45 -1.39
C LYS A 88 8.52 2.97 -1.60
N VAL A 89 9.45 2.13 -1.16
CA VAL A 89 9.29 0.67 -1.19
C VAL A 89 8.90 0.20 0.20
N LEU A 90 7.90 -0.67 0.26
CA LEU A 90 7.40 -1.27 1.48
C LEU A 90 7.43 -2.80 1.33
N VAL A 91 7.64 -3.51 2.43
CA VAL A 91 7.58 -4.97 2.52
C VAL A 91 6.57 -5.33 3.60
N LEU A 92 5.81 -6.40 3.40
CA LEU A 92 4.88 -6.89 4.40
C LEU A 92 5.64 -7.78 5.41
N HIS A 93 5.51 -7.48 6.70
CA HIS A 93 5.96 -8.38 7.76
C HIS A 93 4.74 -8.93 8.49
N THR A 94 4.82 -10.21 8.84
CA THR A 94 3.75 -10.92 9.53
C THR A 94 4.34 -11.58 10.76
N ASN A 95 3.81 -11.24 11.94
CA ASN A 95 4.18 -11.90 13.18
C ASN A 95 3.15 -12.99 13.50
N LYS A 96 3.60 -14.24 13.47
CA LYS A 96 2.91 -15.40 14.02
C LYS A 96 3.70 -15.79 15.28
N ASN A 97 3.25 -15.38 16.47
CA ASN A 97 3.82 -15.74 17.77
C ASN A 97 5.18 -15.10 18.14
N PHE A 98 5.21 -13.77 18.26
CA PHE A 98 6.34 -12.93 18.69
C PHE A 98 7.60 -12.95 17.82
N ASP A 99 7.80 -13.92 16.94
CA ASP A 99 8.89 -13.93 15.94
C ASP A 99 8.48 -13.26 14.62
N GLN A 100 9.27 -12.26 14.21
CA GLN A 100 9.00 -11.46 13.01
C GLN A 100 9.54 -12.16 11.76
N GLN A 101 8.65 -12.57 10.85
CA GLN A 101 9.02 -13.17 9.57
C GLN A 101 8.61 -12.28 8.39
N ARG A 102 9.47 -12.20 7.37
CA ARG A 102 9.15 -11.58 6.08
C ARG A 102 8.26 -12.53 5.29
N THR A 103 7.17 -12.03 4.72
CA THR A 103 6.36 -12.82 3.80
C THR A 103 6.98 -12.80 2.41
N ASN A 104 7.06 -13.97 1.77
CA ASN A 104 7.47 -14.12 0.37
C ASN A 104 6.36 -13.69 -0.59
#